data_AF-F6UCV3-F1
#
_entry.id   AF-F6UCV3-F1
#
_cell.length_a   1.000
_cell.length_b   1.000
_cell.length_c   1.000
_cell.angle_alpha   90.00
_cell.angle_beta   90.00
_cell.angle_gamma   90.00
#
_symmetry.space_group_name_H-M   'P 1'
#
loop_
_entity.id
_entity.type
_entity.pdbx_description
1 polymer ?
#
loop_
_entity_poly.entity_id
_entity_poly.type
_entity_poly.pdbx_seq_one_letter_code
_entity_poly.pdbx_strand_id
1 'polypeptide(L)'
;FPHNIVLDTDGLLKLYWNYNDTHITFEMHGQTTGWVGIGLSPNGGMIDADIYIGWVKEGTAYITDRHGQDSNTYPPKDPEQNVEFLAGYECDGWTVIKFVRQLPACEADYDRPITGDTIKMIWAFGANDPAGDDVVGPDDYHQTNRGTKSVILIDIPTGDDTLFPEGEAHHTLDLMVDNLHLPTVATYYNCHLFEIPTDKKYHLVMAEPILHPGNEQHLHHLTVYFCSGLGATEHLGVNKECYSANMPDDYATCSQVVVGWAIGGGPVIFPKHTGLVFGDGSSAKYVMLEIHYDNPTVKPDIIDSSGLRLTYTPDLRHYDSGTLLVAQLTSGRRHILPPHANSFLTTATCTSPCLTAGMNTTGTNKLNVFGIMLHGHLAAQGIELKHLRDNVELPPLAKDASYDFNYQETRMFSTEKNINAGDDLQVICNYQTRDKSKITLGGLTTTQEMCEAFIYYYPKITTSYCLTSPLMTSVLEYFGIEETE
;
A
#
# COMPACT_ATOMS: atom_id res chain seq x y z
N PHE A 1 0.46 22.55 -2.20
CA PHE A 1 -0.03 21.35 -2.93
C PHE A 1 -0.73 20.44 -1.94
N PRO A 2 -1.81 19.75 -2.34
CA PRO A 2 -2.53 18.82 -1.46
C PRO A 2 -1.75 17.53 -1.21
N HIS A 3 -0.85 17.13 -2.13
CA HIS A 3 -0.05 15.92 -1.99
C HIS A 3 1.44 16.25 -1.96
N ASN A 4 2.18 15.49 -1.16
CA ASN A 4 3.63 15.58 -1.07
C ASN A 4 4.24 14.27 -0.59
N ILE A 5 5.50 14.05 -0.96
CA ILE A 5 6.30 12.90 -0.53
C ILE A 5 7.77 13.31 -0.46
N VAL A 6 8.49 12.76 0.52
CA VAL A 6 9.95 12.79 0.54
C VAL A 6 10.46 11.59 -0.25
N LEU A 7 11.29 11.79 -1.27
CA LEU A 7 11.75 10.74 -2.17
C LEU A 7 12.99 10.00 -1.66
N ASP A 8 13.91 10.73 -1.02
CA ASP A 8 15.13 10.20 -0.42
C ASP A 8 14.95 9.90 1.08
N THR A 9 15.95 9.27 1.69
CA THR A 9 15.93 8.93 3.13
C THR A 9 16.27 10.11 4.03
N ASP A 10 16.99 11.10 3.53
CA ASP A 10 17.57 12.19 4.31
C ASP A 10 16.71 13.48 4.27
N GLY A 11 15.62 13.48 3.50
CA GLY A 11 14.74 14.64 3.37
C GLY A 11 15.22 15.70 2.38
N LEU A 12 16.21 15.36 1.55
CA LEU A 12 16.92 16.26 0.63
C LEU A 12 16.18 16.45 -0.69
N LEU A 13 15.26 15.57 -1.06
CA LEU A 13 14.46 15.67 -2.27
C LEU A 13 12.99 15.42 -1.96
N LYS A 14 12.16 16.43 -2.18
CA LYS A 14 10.72 16.39 -1.94
C LYS A 14 9.97 16.64 -3.24
N LEU A 15 8.89 15.90 -3.42
CA LEU A 15 7.98 16.06 -4.54
C LEU A 15 6.63 16.49 -4.01
N TYR A 16 6.08 17.53 -4.61
CA TYR A 16 4.74 18.03 -4.35
C TYR A 16 3.92 17.90 -5.64
N TRP A 17 2.65 17.53 -5.53
CA TRP A 17 1.80 17.46 -6.70
C TRP A 17 0.33 17.75 -6.44
N ASN A 18 -0.35 18.12 -7.52
CA ASN A 18 -1.80 18.22 -7.63
C ASN A 18 -2.20 17.74 -9.02
N TYR A 19 -3.39 17.18 -9.17
CA TYR A 19 -3.85 16.68 -10.46
C TYR A 19 -5.33 16.98 -10.67
N ASN A 20 -5.77 16.83 -11.92
CA ASN A 20 -7.16 16.76 -12.33
C ASN A 20 -7.31 15.66 -13.38
N ASP A 21 -8.46 15.56 -14.02
CA ASP A 21 -8.77 14.49 -14.99
C ASP A 21 -7.88 14.50 -16.24
N THR A 22 -7.10 15.55 -16.49
CA THR A 22 -6.30 15.73 -17.72
C THR A 22 -4.80 15.77 -17.48
N HIS A 23 -4.36 16.40 -16.39
CA HIS A 23 -2.94 16.64 -16.15
C HIS A 23 -2.57 16.63 -14.66
N ILE A 24 -1.28 16.46 -14.41
CA ILE A 24 -0.63 16.58 -13.11
C ILE A 24 0.33 17.76 -13.12
N THR A 25 0.35 18.52 -12.03
CA THR A 25 1.36 19.56 -11.77
C THR A 25 2.32 19.04 -10.72
N PHE A 26 3.61 19.00 -11.05
CA PHE A 26 4.68 18.66 -10.13
C PHE A 26 5.43 19.90 -9.66
N GLU A 27 5.94 19.85 -8.43
CA GLU A 27 6.96 20.76 -7.94
C GLU A 27 8.03 19.96 -7.18
N MET A 28 9.23 19.92 -7.72
CA MET A 28 10.40 19.25 -7.17
C MET A 28 11.20 20.23 -6.31
N HIS A 29 11.61 19.81 -5.13
CA HIS A 29 12.45 20.57 -4.21
C HIS A 29 13.66 19.72 -3.85
N GLY A 30 14.83 20.05 -4.39
CA GLY A 30 16.09 19.36 -4.04
C GLY A 30 17.04 20.27 -3.29
N GLN A 31 17.67 19.78 -2.22
CA GLN A 31 18.68 20.50 -1.46
C GLN A 31 20.01 20.49 -2.21
N THR A 32 20.07 21.31 -3.25
CA THR A 32 21.22 21.52 -4.11
C THR A 32 21.15 22.92 -4.74
N THR A 33 22.24 23.34 -5.37
CA THR A 33 22.30 24.52 -6.27
C THR A 33 22.66 24.04 -7.69
N GLY A 34 22.14 22.89 -8.07
CA GLY A 34 22.40 22.24 -9.33
C GLY A 34 21.08 21.70 -9.88
N TRP A 35 21.13 20.54 -10.55
CA TRP A 35 19.93 19.96 -11.13
C TRP A 35 19.20 18.99 -10.19
N VAL A 36 17.89 18.88 -10.40
CA VAL A 36 16.99 17.91 -9.75
C VAL A 36 16.21 17.15 -10.82
N GLY A 37 15.95 15.87 -10.58
CA GLY A 37 15.21 15.05 -11.54
C GLY A 37 14.41 13.93 -10.91
N ILE A 38 13.30 13.61 -11.58
CA ILE A 38 12.42 12.48 -11.28
C ILE A 38 12.13 11.70 -12.57
N GLY A 39 11.68 10.47 -12.46
CA GLY A 39 11.18 9.73 -13.60
C GLY A 39 10.20 8.63 -13.24
N LEU A 40 9.29 8.33 -14.17
CA LEU A 40 8.29 7.28 -14.07
C LEU A 40 8.89 6.00 -14.66
N SER A 41 9.30 5.07 -13.81
CA SER A 41 9.97 3.84 -14.24
C SER A 41 9.05 2.61 -14.16
N PRO A 42 9.09 1.72 -15.17
CA PRO A 42 8.34 0.46 -15.11
C PRO A 42 8.92 -0.54 -14.09
N ASN A 43 10.20 -0.44 -13.75
CA ASN A 43 10.90 -1.42 -12.91
C ASN A 43 11.74 -0.78 -11.79
N GLY A 44 11.75 0.54 -11.70
CA GLY A 44 12.56 1.29 -10.74
C GLY A 44 14.00 1.55 -11.19
N GLY A 45 14.36 1.20 -12.42
CA GLY A 45 15.63 1.52 -13.06
C GLY A 45 15.47 2.58 -14.16
N MET A 46 16.59 2.93 -14.80
CA MET A 46 16.63 3.93 -15.87
C MET A 46 15.98 3.43 -17.16
N ILE A 47 16.20 2.17 -17.55
CA ILE A 47 15.71 1.63 -18.83
C ILE A 47 14.19 1.79 -18.89
N ASP A 48 13.71 2.35 -20.00
CA ASP A 48 12.30 2.55 -20.29
C ASP A 48 11.59 3.57 -19.39
N ALA A 49 12.33 4.37 -18.61
CA ALA A 49 11.76 5.43 -17.77
C ALA A 49 11.50 6.72 -18.57
N ASP A 50 10.41 7.40 -18.22
CA ASP A 50 10.02 8.75 -18.64
C ASP A 50 10.54 9.74 -17.59
N ILE A 51 11.43 10.66 -17.95
CA ILE A 51 12.34 11.37 -17.03
C ILE A 51 12.28 12.89 -17.23
N TYR A 52 12.15 13.61 -16.12
CA TYR A 52 12.14 15.08 -16.10
C TYR A 52 13.31 15.61 -15.29
N ILE A 53 14.15 16.46 -15.90
CA ILE A 53 15.31 17.08 -15.23
C ILE A 53 15.26 18.60 -15.38
N GLY A 54 15.38 19.32 -14.26
CA GLY A 54 15.42 20.78 -14.23
C GLY A 54 16.48 21.37 -13.31
N TRP A 55 16.89 22.60 -13.59
CA TRP A 55 17.96 23.34 -12.89
C TRP A 55 17.79 24.84 -13.10
N VAL A 56 18.58 25.66 -12.40
CA VAL A 56 18.51 27.14 -12.49
C VAL A 56 19.89 27.73 -12.68
N LYS A 57 20.20 28.12 -13.91
CA LYS A 57 21.50 28.67 -14.25
C LYS A 57 21.42 30.16 -14.50
N GLU A 58 22.24 30.93 -13.78
CA GLU A 58 22.33 32.40 -13.91
C GLU A 58 20.95 33.09 -13.82
N GLY A 59 20.07 32.56 -12.95
CA GLY A 59 18.70 33.07 -12.75
C GLY A 59 17.69 32.63 -13.83
N THR A 60 18.10 31.81 -14.80
CA THR A 60 17.21 31.21 -15.80
C THR A 60 16.97 29.75 -15.45
N ALA A 61 15.69 29.38 -15.30
CA ALA A 61 15.30 28.02 -15.02
C ALA A 61 15.07 27.21 -16.30
N TYR A 62 15.40 25.92 -16.23
CA TYR A 62 15.26 24.96 -17.32
C TYR A 62 14.54 23.71 -16.81
N ILE A 63 13.78 23.07 -17.69
CA ILE A 63 13.21 21.73 -17.51
C ILE A 63 13.32 21.02 -18.85
N THR A 64 13.67 19.74 -18.81
CA THR A 64 13.82 18.90 -20.00
C THR A 64 13.11 17.59 -19.78
N ASP A 65 12.39 17.18 -20.81
CA ASP A 65 11.79 15.87 -20.97
C ASP A 65 12.78 14.92 -21.62
N ARG A 66 12.88 13.71 -21.09
CA ARG A 66 13.96 12.76 -21.37
C ARG A 66 13.46 11.34 -21.22
N HIS A 67 14.18 10.42 -21.86
CA HIS A 67 13.85 9.01 -21.75
C HIS A 67 15.09 8.18 -21.39
N GLY A 68 14.86 7.09 -20.66
CA GLY A 68 15.92 6.19 -20.27
C GLY A 68 16.15 5.08 -21.28
N GLN A 69 17.29 5.12 -21.98
CA GLN A 69 17.64 4.13 -23.00
C GLN A 69 18.50 2.98 -22.47
N ASP A 70 19.34 3.24 -21.46
CA ASP A 70 20.23 2.25 -20.83
C ASP A 70 20.34 2.56 -19.32
N SER A 71 20.83 1.58 -18.57
CA SER A 71 21.09 1.59 -17.13
C SER A 71 22.20 2.54 -16.68
N ASN A 72 23.17 2.86 -17.55
CA ASN A 72 24.41 3.57 -17.16
C ASN A 72 24.80 4.69 -18.16
N THR A 73 23.82 5.34 -18.77
CA THR A 73 24.04 6.47 -19.68
C THR A 73 23.29 7.70 -19.19
N TYR A 74 23.73 8.89 -19.62
CA TYR A 74 22.92 10.09 -19.49
C TYR A 74 21.60 9.88 -20.25
N PRO A 75 20.45 10.27 -19.67
CA PRO A 75 19.18 10.16 -20.36
C PRO A 75 19.13 11.19 -21.50
N PRO A 76 19.07 10.77 -22.78
CA PRO A 76 18.90 11.70 -23.89
C PRO A 76 17.60 12.51 -23.76
N LYS A 77 17.58 13.71 -24.34
CA LYS A 77 16.34 14.48 -24.50
C LYS A 77 15.36 13.72 -25.37
N ASP A 78 14.11 13.79 -24.99
CA ASP A 78 13.02 13.22 -25.78
C ASP A 78 12.78 14.06 -27.05
N PRO A 79 12.44 13.45 -28.21
CA PRO A 79 12.23 14.18 -29.46
C PRO A 79 11.13 15.24 -29.35
N GLU A 80 10.10 14.98 -28.54
CA GLU A 80 9.07 15.94 -28.15
C GLU A 80 9.26 16.30 -26.68
N GLN A 81 9.02 17.56 -26.29
CA GLN A 81 9.15 17.98 -24.90
C GLN A 81 7.75 18.13 -24.32
N ASN A 82 7.22 17.07 -23.73
CA ASN A 82 5.83 16.94 -23.29
C ASN A 82 5.60 17.52 -21.88
N VAL A 83 6.31 18.61 -21.58
CA VAL A 83 6.28 19.32 -20.30
C VAL A 83 6.00 20.81 -20.51
N GLU A 84 5.10 21.35 -19.70
CA GLU A 84 4.85 22.80 -19.62
C GLU A 84 5.56 23.36 -18.39
N PHE A 85 6.61 24.14 -18.61
CA PHE A 85 7.34 24.83 -17.54
C PHE A 85 6.46 25.91 -16.89
N LEU A 86 6.42 25.92 -15.55
CA LEU A 86 5.68 26.94 -14.79
C LEU A 86 6.61 27.88 -14.01
N ALA A 87 7.56 27.33 -13.25
CA ALA A 87 8.46 28.11 -12.41
C ALA A 87 9.73 27.33 -12.09
N GLY A 88 10.82 28.06 -11.85
CA GLY A 88 12.03 27.47 -11.29
C GLY A 88 12.89 28.56 -10.66
N TYR A 89 13.46 28.27 -9.50
CA TYR A 89 14.30 29.20 -8.75
C TYR A 89 15.22 28.45 -7.77
N GLU A 90 16.27 29.13 -7.35
CA GLU A 90 17.14 28.68 -6.27
C GLU A 90 17.03 29.63 -5.08
N CYS A 91 16.85 29.07 -3.89
CA CYS A 91 16.77 29.83 -2.64
C CYS A 91 17.32 28.98 -1.48
N ASP A 92 18.19 29.57 -0.65
CA ASP A 92 18.74 28.93 0.55
C ASP A 92 19.36 27.54 0.33
N GLY A 93 20.00 27.33 -0.83
CA GLY A 93 20.63 26.05 -1.19
C GLY A 93 19.63 24.97 -1.64
N TRP A 94 18.44 25.38 -2.08
CA TRP A 94 17.44 24.51 -2.69
C TRP A 94 17.16 24.93 -4.13
N THR A 95 17.14 23.96 -5.03
CA THR A 95 16.63 24.10 -6.39
C THR A 95 15.16 23.65 -6.41
N VAL A 96 14.28 24.54 -6.86
CA VAL A 96 12.85 24.28 -7.00
C VAL A 96 12.46 24.37 -8.46
N ILE A 97 11.78 23.35 -8.98
CA ILE A 97 11.29 23.28 -10.37
C ILE A 97 9.83 22.85 -10.38
N LYS A 98 8.99 23.60 -11.11
CA LYS A 98 7.55 23.38 -11.23
C LYS A 98 7.13 23.26 -12.68
N PHE A 99 6.37 22.23 -13.01
CA PHE A 99 5.92 21.95 -14.36
C PHE A 99 4.60 21.18 -14.40
N VAL A 100 3.94 21.19 -15.55
CA VAL A 100 2.72 20.41 -15.83
C VAL A 100 3.03 19.34 -16.86
N ARG A 101 2.38 18.18 -16.68
CA ARG A 101 2.48 17.03 -17.57
C ARG A 101 1.10 16.38 -17.74
N GLN A 102 0.74 15.99 -18.96
CA GLN A 102 -0.54 15.32 -19.23
C GLN A 102 -0.58 13.93 -18.57
N LEU A 103 -1.76 13.45 -18.14
CA LEU A 103 -1.87 12.10 -17.57
C LEU A 103 -1.66 10.99 -18.61
N PRO A 104 -2.30 11.06 -19.80
CA PRO A 104 -1.97 10.13 -20.89
C PRO A 104 -0.52 10.33 -21.33
N ALA A 105 0.11 9.24 -21.79
CA ALA A 105 1.34 9.35 -22.57
C ALA A 105 1.05 10.14 -23.86
N CYS A 106 1.86 11.17 -24.14
CA CYS A 106 1.75 11.94 -25.39
C CYS A 106 2.41 11.16 -26.53
N GLU A 107 3.50 10.43 -26.25
CA GLU A 107 4.14 9.50 -27.19
C GLU A 107 4.40 8.10 -26.61
N ALA A 108 3.99 7.05 -27.33
CA ALA A 108 3.97 5.69 -26.78
C ALA A 108 5.35 5.04 -26.57
N ASP A 109 6.39 5.56 -27.24
CA ASP A 109 7.72 4.96 -27.22
C ASP A 109 8.54 5.41 -26.00
N TYR A 110 8.26 6.60 -25.45
CA TYR A 110 9.09 7.22 -24.41
C TYR A 110 8.28 7.65 -23.17
N ASP A 111 7.07 8.18 -23.35
CA ASP A 111 6.21 8.59 -22.24
C ASP A 111 5.53 7.40 -21.54
N ARG A 112 5.31 7.55 -20.24
CA ARG A 112 4.57 6.56 -19.43
C ARG A 112 3.24 7.10 -18.93
N PRO A 113 2.08 6.48 -19.24
CA PRO A 113 0.81 7.02 -18.75
C PRO A 113 0.79 7.03 -17.21
N ILE A 114 0.28 8.11 -16.62
CA ILE A 114 0.02 8.16 -15.18
C ILE A 114 -1.42 7.67 -14.98
N THR A 115 -1.52 6.46 -14.44
CA THR A 115 -2.79 5.81 -14.07
C THR A 115 -2.91 5.75 -12.54
N GLY A 116 -4.00 5.18 -12.04
CA GLY A 116 -4.14 4.87 -10.61
C GLY A 116 -3.29 3.68 -10.16
N ASP A 117 -2.46 3.10 -11.01
CA ASP A 117 -1.54 2.02 -10.64
C ASP A 117 -0.33 2.57 -9.87
N THR A 118 0.36 1.71 -9.13
CA THR A 118 1.59 2.11 -8.43
C THR A 118 2.69 2.43 -9.45
N ILE A 119 3.38 3.54 -9.25
CA ILE A 119 4.50 3.97 -10.10
C ILE A 119 5.80 3.87 -9.30
N LYS A 120 6.83 3.25 -9.87
CA LYS A 120 8.19 3.30 -9.32
C LYS A 120 8.85 4.61 -9.78
N MET A 121 8.81 5.62 -8.92
CA MET A 121 9.45 6.91 -9.18
C MET A 121 10.97 6.77 -8.96
N ILE A 122 11.75 6.90 -10.03
CA ILE A 122 13.20 7.10 -9.89
C ILE A 122 13.48 8.57 -9.62
N TRP A 123 14.54 8.86 -8.88
CA TRP A 123 14.90 10.22 -8.53
C TRP A 123 16.42 10.38 -8.47
N ALA A 124 16.89 11.59 -8.76
CA ALA A 124 18.30 11.95 -8.62
C ALA A 124 18.47 13.48 -8.51
N PHE A 125 19.58 13.92 -7.95
CA PHE A 125 19.99 15.33 -8.01
C PHE A 125 21.51 15.47 -8.05
N GLY A 126 21.98 16.50 -8.77
CA GLY A 126 23.39 16.82 -8.93
C GLY A 126 23.78 18.08 -8.18
N ALA A 127 25.06 18.18 -7.79
CA ALA A 127 25.59 19.33 -7.05
C ALA A 127 25.87 20.57 -7.92
N ASN A 128 25.98 20.38 -9.24
CA ASN A 128 26.37 21.42 -10.18
C ASN A 128 25.27 21.67 -11.20
N ASP A 129 25.16 22.93 -11.62
CA ASP A 129 24.42 23.29 -12.83
C ASP A 129 25.12 22.75 -14.08
N PRO A 130 24.35 22.17 -15.03
CA PRO A 130 24.92 21.77 -16.31
C PRO A 130 25.63 22.91 -17.04
N ALA A 131 26.77 22.59 -17.67
CA ALA A 131 27.61 23.57 -18.36
C ALA A 131 26.93 24.23 -19.59
N GLY A 132 25.81 23.70 -20.07
CA GLY A 132 25.01 24.22 -21.18
C GLY A 132 23.49 24.20 -20.93
N ASP A 133 22.72 24.01 -21.99
CA ASP A 133 21.27 23.79 -21.98
C ASP A 133 20.90 22.29 -21.89
N ASP A 134 21.86 21.45 -21.48
CA ASP A 134 21.73 20.01 -21.44
C ASP A 134 22.62 19.41 -20.32
N VAL A 135 22.16 18.30 -19.75
CA VAL A 135 22.76 17.57 -18.62
C VAL A 135 23.70 16.50 -19.17
N VAL A 136 24.79 16.95 -19.78
CA VAL A 136 25.78 16.10 -20.45
C VAL A 136 27.20 16.56 -20.08
N GLY A 137 27.60 16.26 -18.85
CA GLY A 137 28.92 16.59 -18.34
C GLY A 137 29.36 15.63 -17.24
N PRO A 138 30.66 15.27 -17.15
CA PRO A 138 31.17 14.41 -16.09
C PRO A 138 30.96 15.01 -14.69
N ASP A 139 30.86 16.34 -14.59
CA ASP A 139 30.60 17.07 -13.35
C ASP A 139 29.10 17.12 -12.99
N ASP A 140 28.21 16.67 -13.90
CA ASP A 140 26.75 16.66 -13.74
C ASP A 140 26.25 15.32 -13.17
N TYR A 141 27.13 14.35 -12.91
CA TYR A 141 26.73 13.05 -12.41
C TYR A 141 26.21 13.13 -10.97
N HIS A 142 25.03 12.57 -10.70
CA HIS A 142 24.36 12.58 -9.39
C HIS A 142 25.10 11.79 -8.28
N GLN A 143 26.16 11.06 -8.61
CA GLN A 143 26.88 10.19 -7.66
C GLN A 143 25.91 9.26 -6.92
N THR A 144 25.92 9.28 -5.58
CA THR A 144 25.04 8.50 -4.70
C THR A 144 23.67 9.15 -4.46
N ASN A 145 23.44 10.38 -4.93
CA ASN A 145 22.19 11.12 -4.74
C ASN A 145 21.14 10.65 -5.75
N ARG A 146 20.74 9.39 -5.64
CA ARG A 146 19.76 8.74 -6.50
C ARG A 146 19.01 7.66 -5.75
N GLY A 147 17.83 7.30 -6.24
CA GLY A 147 17.11 6.15 -5.73
C GLY A 147 15.80 5.92 -6.45
N THR A 148 14.99 5.05 -5.85
CA THR A 148 13.67 4.70 -6.35
C THR A 148 12.71 4.66 -5.18
N LYS A 149 11.52 5.21 -5.36
CA LYS A 149 10.43 5.13 -4.39
C LYS A 149 9.12 4.87 -5.12
N SER A 150 8.37 3.88 -4.65
CA SER A 150 7.05 3.60 -5.19
C SER A 150 6.04 4.61 -4.66
N VAL A 151 5.11 5.04 -5.50
CA VAL A 151 4.13 6.08 -5.21
C VAL A 151 2.87 5.89 -6.05
N ILE A 152 1.72 6.21 -5.47
CA ILE A 152 0.48 6.42 -6.22
C ILE A 152 0.35 7.94 -6.45
N LEU A 153 0.09 8.36 -7.68
CA LEU A 153 0.02 9.79 -8.04
C LEU A 153 -1.41 10.33 -8.14
N ILE A 154 -2.38 9.48 -8.47
CA ILE A 154 -3.79 9.85 -8.65
C ILE A 154 -4.71 8.95 -7.83
N ASP A 155 -6.01 9.25 -7.82
CA ASP A 155 -7.02 8.59 -7.00
C ASP A 155 -6.76 8.65 -5.48
N ILE A 156 -5.99 9.66 -5.04
CA ILE A 156 -5.75 9.96 -3.63
C ILE A 156 -6.73 11.07 -3.22
N PRO A 157 -7.51 10.92 -2.13
CA PRO A 157 -8.42 11.95 -1.71
C PRO A 157 -7.66 13.24 -1.40
N THR A 158 -8.09 14.33 -2.03
CA THR A 158 -7.72 15.68 -1.61
C THR A 158 -8.63 16.05 -0.44
N GLY A 159 -8.15 15.77 0.78
CA GLY A 159 -8.88 16.13 1.99
C GLY A 159 -8.85 17.64 2.23
N ASP A 160 -10.03 18.20 2.52
CA ASP A 160 -10.22 19.42 3.33
C ASP A 160 -9.16 19.49 4.45
N ASP A 161 -8.58 20.67 4.72
CA ASP A 161 -7.48 20.86 5.70
C ASP A 161 -7.82 20.29 7.10
N THR A 162 -9.10 20.00 7.35
CA THR A 162 -9.61 19.38 8.57
C THR A 162 -9.83 17.87 8.42
N LEU A 163 -8.97 17.08 9.07
CA LEU A 163 -9.05 15.60 9.13
C LEU A 163 -10.33 15.10 9.84
N PHE A 164 -10.87 15.90 10.77
CA PHE A 164 -11.96 15.51 11.66
C PHE A 164 -13.12 16.53 11.62
N PRO A 165 -14.37 16.13 11.96
CA PRO A 165 -15.47 17.07 12.18
C PRO A 165 -15.15 18.12 13.25
N GLU A 166 -15.65 19.33 13.08
CA GLU A 166 -15.43 20.41 14.05
C GLU A 166 -16.03 20.06 15.43
N GLY A 167 -15.20 20.15 16.47
CA GLY A 167 -15.62 19.88 17.86
C GLY A 167 -15.73 18.40 18.23
N GLU A 168 -15.41 17.45 17.34
CA GLU A 168 -15.33 16.02 17.67
C GLU A 168 -14.19 15.77 18.67
N ALA A 169 -14.49 15.13 19.81
CA ALA A 169 -13.49 14.79 20.81
C ALA A 169 -12.65 13.59 20.37
N HIS A 170 -11.34 13.60 20.62
CA HIS A 170 -10.45 12.51 20.24
C HIS A 170 -9.60 12.02 21.41
N HIS A 171 -9.30 10.73 21.35
CA HIS A 171 -8.33 10.06 22.19
C HIS A 171 -7.36 9.29 21.29
N THR A 172 -6.17 9.01 21.81
CA THR A 172 -5.14 8.24 21.10
C THR A 172 -4.74 7.03 21.91
N LEU A 173 -4.51 5.91 21.23
CA LEU A 173 -3.93 4.69 21.79
C LEU A 173 -2.76 4.26 20.91
N ASP A 174 -1.57 4.21 21.48
CA ASP A 174 -0.35 3.81 20.77
C ASP A 174 -0.13 2.30 20.97
N LEU A 175 -0.23 1.55 19.88
CA LEU A 175 0.10 0.13 19.82
C LEU A 175 1.57 0.01 19.41
N MET A 176 2.46 0.06 20.40
CA MET A 176 3.91 0.06 20.18
C MET A 176 4.54 -1.23 20.67
N VAL A 177 5.48 -1.79 19.90
CA VAL A 177 6.44 -2.72 20.49
C VAL A 177 7.51 -1.91 21.21
N ASP A 178 7.99 -2.40 22.36
CA ASP A 178 9.03 -1.72 23.13
C ASP A 178 10.32 -2.54 23.11
N ASN A 179 11.41 -1.91 22.64
CA ASN A 179 12.77 -2.45 22.59
C ASN A 179 12.83 -3.91 22.09
N LEU A 180 12.17 -4.19 20.96
CA LEU A 180 12.14 -5.52 20.36
C LEU A 180 13.47 -5.80 19.66
N HIS A 181 14.21 -6.79 20.15
CA HIS A 181 15.40 -7.30 19.49
C HIS A 181 14.99 -8.28 18.38
N LEU A 182 15.20 -7.90 17.13
CA LEU A 182 14.86 -8.75 16.00
C LEU A 182 15.84 -9.94 15.90
N PRO A 183 15.34 -11.15 15.65
CA PRO A 183 16.23 -12.27 15.33
C PRO A 183 16.96 -12.03 14.01
N THR A 184 18.17 -12.58 13.91
CA THR A 184 19.01 -12.50 12.71
C THR A 184 18.54 -13.50 11.65
N VAL A 185 17.34 -13.25 11.11
CA VAL A 185 16.66 -14.04 10.08
C VAL A 185 16.15 -13.14 8.96
N ALA A 186 15.80 -13.72 7.82
CA ALA A 186 15.36 -12.95 6.66
C ALA A 186 13.95 -12.34 6.82
N THR A 187 13.03 -13.05 7.48
CA THR A 187 11.65 -12.60 7.72
C THR A 187 11.27 -12.94 9.16
N TYR A 188 10.58 -12.02 9.83
CA TYR A 188 10.11 -12.20 11.19
C TYR A 188 8.76 -11.54 11.39
N TYR A 189 7.83 -12.25 12.01
CA TYR A 189 6.49 -11.73 12.34
C TYR A 189 6.39 -11.64 13.86
N ASN A 190 6.20 -10.43 14.37
CA ASN A 190 6.01 -10.20 15.80
C ASN A 190 4.55 -9.87 16.11
N CYS A 191 3.96 -10.62 17.03
CA CYS A 191 2.59 -10.45 17.50
C CYS A 191 2.62 -9.90 18.92
N HIS A 192 1.89 -8.81 19.15
CA HIS A 192 1.81 -8.13 20.43
C HIS A 192 0.35 -7.82 20.78
N LEU A 193 -0.10 -8.25 21.97
CA LEU A 193 -1.47 -8.03 22.43
C LEU A 193 -1.60 -6.75 23.24
N PHE A 194 -2.65 -5.99 22.96
CA PHE A 194 -3.02 -4.77 23.67
C PHE A 194 -4.46 -4.85 24.15
N GLU A 195 -4.72 -4.24 25.31
CA GLU A 195 -6.08 -4.02 25.80
C GLU A 195 -6.61 -2.73 25.17
N ILE A 196 -7.87 -2.73 24.77
CA ILE A 196 -8.54 -1.54 24.22
C ILE A 196 -9.67 -1.06 25.16
N PRO A 197 -10.04 0.22 25.11
CA PRO A 197 -11.16 0.74 25.88
C PRO A 197 -12.47 0.00 25.59
N THR A 198 -13.19 -0.39 26.65
CA THR A 198 -14.47 -1.11 26.57
C THR A 198 -15.59 -0.49 27.40
N ASP A 199 -15.35 0.67 28.00
CA ASP A 199 -16.29 1.35 28.91
C ASP A 199 -17.51 1.96 28.20
N LYS A 200 -17.38 2.26 26.90
CA LYS A 200 -18.44 2.76 26.03
C LYS A 200 -18.19 2.33 24.59
N LYS A 201 -19.14 2.62 23.72
CA LYS A 201 -18.97 2.46 22.27
C LYS A 201 -18.02 3.56 21.77
N TYR A 202 -17.07 3.17 20.92
CA TYR A 202 -16.13 4.08 20.28
C TYR A 202 -16.08 3.86 18.77
N HIS A 203 -15.64 4.88 18.06
CA HIS A 203 -15.29 4.84 16.65
C HIS A 203 -13.79 5.10 16.49
N LEU A 204 -13.06 4.14 15.91
CA LEU A 204 -11.73 4.37 15.35
C LEU A 204 -11.89 5.20 14.07
N VAL A 205 -11.16 6.31 13.99
CA VAL A 205 -11.31 7.30 12.91
C VAL A 205 -10.02 7.58 12.17
N MET A 206 -8.86 7.20 12.73
CA MET A 206 -7.58 7.26 12.04
C MET A 206 -6.62 6.24 12.63
N ALA A 207 -5.76 5.67 11.79
CA ALA A 207 -4.58 4.91 12.21
C ALA A 207 -3.35 5.42 11.46
N GLU A 208 -2.26 5.70 12.16
CA GLU A 208 -1.03 6.23 11.58
C GLU A 208 0.21 5.48 12.10
N PRO A 209 1.24 5.29 11.26
CA PRO A 209 2.48 4.64 11.69
C PRO A 209 3.29 5.51 12.64
N ILE A 210 3.87 4.89 13.67
CA ILE A 210 4.97 5.45 14.46
C ILE A 210 6.18 4.57 14.21
N LEU A 211 7.13 5.07 13.43
CA LEU A 211 8.28 4.29 12.98
C LEU A 211 9.53 4.62 13.81
N HIS A 212 10.28 3.60 14.22
CA HIS A 212 11.59 3.76 14.83
C HIS A 212 12.56 4.34 13.78
N PRO A 213 13.19 5.50 14.04
CA PRO A 213 14.08 6.13 13.07
C PRO A 213 15.22 5.22 12.61
N GLY A 214 15.35 5.00 11.31
CA GLY A 214 16.37 4.13 10.70
C GLY A 214 15.91 2.68 10.44
N ASN A 215 14.74 2.29 10.95
CA ASN A 215 14.15 0.97 10.71
C ASN A 215 13.05 0.96 9.65
N GLU A 216 12.78 2.09 8.99
CA GLU A 216 11.69 2.23 8.01
C GLU A 216 11.81 1.20 6.88
N GLN A 217 13.03 0.88 6.47
CA GLN A 217 13.33 -0.13 5.44
C GLN A 217 13.14 -1.58 5.90
N HIS A 218 13.03 -1.82 7.22
CA HIS A 218 12.89 -3.16 7.81
C HIS A 218 11.43 -3.51 8.09
N LEU A 219 10.55 -2.51 8.14
CA LEU A 219 9.12 -2.71 8.36
C LEU A 219 8.46 -2.94 7.02
N HIS A 220 7.86 -4.11 6.84
CA HIS A 220 7.15 -4.43 5.62
C HIS A 220 5.66 -4.08 5.76
N HIS A 221 4.98 -4.60 6.79
CA HIS A 221 3.61 -4.18 7.13
C HIS A 221 3.29 -4.31 8.62
N LEU A 222 2.31 -3.54 9.05
CA LEU A 222 1.71 -3.55 10.38
C LEU A 222 0.21 -3.80 10.23
N THR A 223 -0.30 -4.81 10.94
CA THR A 223 -1.70 -5.22 10.84
C THR A 223 -2.31 -5.30 12.24
N VAL A 224 -3.47 -4.69 12.43
CA VAL A 224 -4.23 -4.74 13.69
C VAL A 224 -5.39 -5.70 13.52
N TYR A 225 -5.49 -6.64 14.45
CA TYR A 225 -6.55 -7.64 14.51
C TYR A 225 -7.42 -7.44 15.75
N PHE A 226 -8.73 -7.53 15.59
CA PHE A 226 -9.65 -7.69 16.71
C PHE A 226 -9.66 -9.14 17.20
N CYS A 227 -9.47 -9.31 18.51
CA CYS A 227 -9.53 -10.61 19.17
C CYS A 227 -10.93 -10.86 19.73
N SER A 228 -11.67 -11.78 19.12
CA SER A 228 -13.05 -12.08 19.52
C SER A 228 -13.12 -13.26 20.47
N GLY A 229 -13.78 -13.08 21.62
CA GLY A 229 -13.96 -14.14 22.60
C GLY A 229 -12.77 -14.38 23.53
N LEU A 230 -11.71 -13.56 23.42
CA LEU A 230 -10.55 -13.62 24.31
C LEU A 230 -10.91 -13.10 25.71
N GLY A 231 -10.65 -13.94 26.72
CA GLY A 231 -10.80 -13.61 28.14
C GLY A 231 -9.57 -12.87 28.71
N ALA A 232 -9.47 -12.80 30.03
CA ALA A 232 -8.22 -12.36 30.67
C ALA A 232 -7.08 -13.32 30.29
N THR A 233 -5.94 -12.77 29.87
CA THR A 233 -4.77 -13.53 29.42
C THR A 233 -3.50 -12.99 30.08
N GLU A 234 -2.54 -13.87 30.34
CA GLU A 234 -1.20 -13.51 30.82
C GLU A 234 -0.27 -13.03 29.70
N HIS A 235 -0.69 -13.14 28.43
CA HIS A 235 0.09 -12.76 27.26
C HIS A 235 -0.06 -11.29 26.85
N LEU A 236 -0.83 -10.50 27.62
CA LEU A 236 -1.00 -9.08 27.39
C LEU A 236 0.34 -8.34 27.50
N GLY A 237 0.67 -7.49 26.52
CA GLY A 237 1.91 -6.72 26.52
C GLY A 237 3.17 -7.53 26.18
N VAL A 238 3.02 -8.77 25.69
CA VAL A 238 4.15 -9.68 25.42
C VAL A 238 4.37 -9.84 23.92
N ASN A 239 5.60 -9.62 23.48
CA ASN A 239 6.06 -9.96 22.13
C ASN A 239 6.15 -11.47 21.96
N LYS A 240 5.51 -12.00 20.91
CA LYS A 240 5.59 -13.40 20.51
C LYS A 240 5.87 -13.48 19.01
N GLU A 241 6.72 -14.43 18.63
CA GLU A 241 6.85 -14.79 17.23
C GLU A 241 5.52 -15.37 16.74
N CYS A 242 4.89 -14.69 15.78
CA CYS A 242 3.66 -15.15 15.17
C CYS A 242 3.91 -16.48 14.45
N TYR A 243 2.89 -17.32 14.38
CA TYR A 243 2.88 -18.55 13.58
C TYR A 243 3.95 -19.59 13.97
N SER A 244 4.64 -19.37 15.09
CA SER A 244 5.54 -20.34 15.67
C SER A 244 4.77 -21.46 16.36
N ALA A 245 5.37 -22.65 16.47
CA ALA A 245 4.78 -23.77 17.21
C ALA A 245 4.57 -23.49 18.71
N ASN A 246 5.18 -22.41 19.22
CA ASN A 246 5.09 -21.96 20.62
C ASN A 246 4.15 -20.76 20.80
N MET A 247 3.42 -20.35 19.75
CA MET A 247 2.46 -19.26 19.83
C MET A 247 1.27 -19.71 20.71
N PRO A 248 0.89 -18.93 21.74
CA PRO A 248 -0.24 -19.29 22.59
C PRO A 248 -1.56 -19.31 21.84
N ASP A 249 -2.46 -20.23 22.19
CA ASP A 249 -3.77 -20.40 21.56
C ASP A 249 -4.63 -19.11 21.63
N ASP A 250 -4.40 -18.27 22.64
CA ASP A 250 -5.07 -16.96 22.81
C ASP A 250 -4.99 -16.10 21.54
N TYR A 251 -3.85 -16.12 20.85
CA TYR A 251 -3.62 -15.31 19.64
C TYR A 251 -4.45 -15.80 18.45
N ALA A 252 -4.84 -17.07 18.41
CA ALA A 252 -5.69 -17.62 17.35
C ALA A 252 -7.12 -17.02 17.35
N THR A 253 -7.51 -16.37 18.45
CA THR A 253 -8.79 -15.63 18.55
C THR A 253 -8.74 -14.27 17.83
N CYS A 254 -7.54 -13.79 17.49
CA CYS A 254 -7.27 -12.54 16.80
C CYS A 254 -7.23 -12.77 15.29
N SER A 255 -8.40 -12.83 14.67
CA SER A 255 -8.51 -13.10 13.24
C SER A 255 -8.91 -11.87 12.44
N GLN A 256 -9.78 -11.00 12.98
CA GLN A 256 -10.42 -9.92 12.22
C GLN A 256 -9.46 -8.76 11.99
N VAL A 257 -8.91 -8.65 10.78
CA VAL A 257 -8.14 -7.48 10.35
C VAL A 257 -9.03 -6.23 10.34
N VAL A 258 -8.62 -5.21 11.08
CA VAL A 258 -9.34 -3.93 11.18
C VAL A 258 -8.56 -2.75 10.63
N VAL A 259 -7.23 -2.83 10.67
CA VAL A 259 -6.32 -1.84 10.09
C VAL A 259 -5.16 -2.60 9.47
N GLY A 260 -4.82 -2.24 8.25
CA GLY A 260 -3.57 -2.64 7.60
C GLY A 260 -2.79 -1.39 7.19
N TRP A 261 -1.50 -1.41 7.45
CA TRP A 261 -0.53 -0.42 6.97
C TRP A 261 0.67 -1.16 6.40
N ALA A 262 1.23 -0.71 5.29
CA ALA A 262 2.49 -1.25 4.78
C ALA A 262 3.47 -0.13 4.47
N ILE A 263 4.72 -0.53 4.22
CA ILE A 263 5.80 0.38 3.85
C ILE A 263 5.35 1.35 2.74
N GLY A 264 5.68 2.63 2.94
CA GLY A 264 5.32 3.71 2.02
C GLY A 264 3.89 4.24 2.15
N GLY A 265 2.99 3.57 2.86
CA GLY A 265 1.62 4.04 3.06
C GLY A 265 1.51 5.24 4.02
N GLY A 266 0.58 6.15 3.75
CA GLY A 266 0.19 7.20 4.68
C GLY A 266 -0.72 6.73 5.83
N PRO A 267 -1.26 7.67 6.62
CA PRO A 267 -2.28 7.36 7.61
C PRO A 267 -3.58 6.87 6.95
N VAL A 268 -4.23 5.90 7.58
CA VAL A 268 -5.57 5.41 7.20
C VAL A 268 -6.60 6.31 7.88
N ILE A 269 -7.22 7.23 7.13
CA ILE A 269 -8.17 8.23 7.66
C ILE A 269 -9.61 7.89 7.23
N PHE A 270 -10.51 7.70 8.20
CA PHE A 270 -11.90 7.35 7.93
C PHE A 270 -12.72 8.60 7.58
N PRO A 271 -13.68 8.51 6.63
CA PRO A 271 -14.58 9.61 6.30
C PRO A 271 -15.30 10.19 7.52
N LYS A 272 -15.54 11.51 7.51
CA LYS A 272 -16.13 12.28 8.64
C LYS A 272 -17.47 11.74 9.15
N HIS A 273 -18.20 10.96 8.36
CA HIS A 273 -19.48 10.35 8.70
C HIS A 273 -19.40 8.88 9.13
N THR A 274 -18.20 8.28 9.18
CA THR A 274 -18.01 6.86 9.50
C THR A 274 -16.88 6.62 10.50
N GLY A 275 -16.97 5.52 11.25
CA GLY A 275 -15.88 5.05 12.10
C GLY A 275 -15.99 3.57 12.44
N LEU A 276 -14.84 2.92 12.61
CA LEU A 276 -14.77 1.49 12.88
C LEU A 276 -15.09 1.21 14.35
N VAL A 277 -16.10 0.38 14.59
CA VAL A 277 -16.69 0.20 15.92
C VAL A 277 -15.85 -0.68 16.82
N PHE A 278 -15.57 -0.21 18.04
CA PHE A 278 -15.07 -1.02 19.16
C PHE A 278 -15.67 -0.60 20.51
N GLY A 279 -15.31 -1.31 21.58
CA GLY A 279 -15.85 -1.09 22.93
C GLY A 279 -17.24 -1.68 23.13
N ASP A 280 -18.14 -0.97 23.82
CA ASP A 280 -19.54 -1.41 24.06
C ASP A 280 -20.33 -1.48 22.75
N GLY A 281 -20.36 -2.65 22.13
CA GLY A 281 -20.84 -2.86 20.75
C GLY A 281 -19.91 -3.71 19.88
N SER A 282 -18.76 -4.10 20.43
CA SER A 282 -17.85 -5.11 19.88
C SER A 282 -17.61 -6.21 20.92
N SER A 283 -17.39 -7.44 20.46
CA SER A 283 -16.92 -8.54 21.32
C SER A 283 -15.42 -8.44 21.62
N ALA A 284 -14.70 -7.59 20.91
CA ALA A 284 -13.26 -7.42 21.06
C ALA A 284 -12.93 -6.57 22.28
N LYS A 285 -12.15 -7.15 23.20
CA LYS A 285 -11.55 -6.46 24.36
C LYS A 285 -10.05 -6.22 24.18
N TYR A 286 -9.46 -6.96 23.25
CA TYR A 286 -8.05 -6.91 22.93
C TYR A 286 -7.87 -6.77 21.44
N VAL A 287 -6.74 -6.20 21.07
CA VAL A 287 -6.24 -6.20 19.71
C VAL A 287 -4.86 -6.82 19.67
N MET A 288 -4.54 -7.45 18.55
CA MET A 288 -3.20 -7.92 18.26
C MET A 288 -2.60 -7.02 17.20
N LEU A 289 -1.44 -6.43 17.47
CA LEU A 289 -0.58 -5.86 16.44
C LEU A 289 0.34 -6.95 15.93
N GLU A 290 0.27 -7.23 14.65
CA GLU A 290 1.28 -7.99 13.93
C GLU A 290 2.20 -7.02 13.20
N ILE A 291 3.51 -7.16 13.38
CA ILE A 291 4.51 -6.45 12.60
C ILE A 291 5.32 -7.47 11.83
N HIS A 292 5.28 -7.37 10.50
CA HIS A 292 6.13 -8.14 9.63
C HIS A 292 7.39 -7.35 9.30
N TYR A 293 8.53 -7.91 9.70
CA TYR A 293 9.86 -7.39 9.42
C TYR A 293 10.49 -8.15 8.26
N ASP A 294 11.02 -7.39 7.29
CA ASP A 294 11.84 -7.91 6.21
C ASP A 294 13.31 -7.48 6.40
N ASN A 295 14.19 -8.47 6.49
CA ASN A 295 15.63 -8.28 6.69
C ASN A 295 16.39 -9.16 5.68
N PRO A 296 16.28 -8.89 4.37
CA PRO A 296 16.80 -9.77 3.33
C PRO A 296 18.33 -9.92 3.36
N THR A 297 19.03 -8.94 3.95
CA THR A 297 20.49 -8.98 4.15
C THR A 297 20.91 -9.62 5.48
N VAL A 298 19.94 -10.05 6.30
CA VAL A 298 20.14 -10.76 7.56
C VAL A 298 21.08 -10.00 8.50
N LYS A 299 20.86 -8.68 8.61
CA LYS A 299 21.63 -7.81 9.52
C LYS A 299 21.36 -8.22 10.98
N PRO A 300 22.41 -8.34 11.81
CA PRO A 300 22.24 -8.56 13.25
C PRO A 300 21.89 -7.26 13.99
N ASP A 301 21.54 -7.40 15.27
CA ASP A 301 21.43 -6.31 16.25
C ASP A 301 20.45 -5.18 15.88
N ILE A 302 19.41 -5.48 15.11
CA ILE A 302 18.30 -4.54 14.87
C ILE A 302 17.41 -4.51 16.11
N ILE A 303 17.20 -3.31 16.65
CA ILE A 303 16.27 -3.04 17.74
C ILE A 303 15.17 -2.16 17.20
N ASP A 304 13.93 -2.56 17.39
CA ASP A 304 12.77 -1.83 16.92
C ASP A 304 11.84 -1.40 18.06
N SER A 305 11.20 -0.25 17.87
CA SER A 305 10.13 0.25 18.75
C SER A 305 9.07 0.97 17.93
N SER A 306 8.67 0.34 16.83
CA SER A 306 7.68 0.85 15.90
C SER A 306 6.27 0.36 16.26
N GLY A 307 5.26 0.95 15.64
CA GLY A 307 3.87 0.61 15.93
C GLY A 307 2.87 1.45 15.17
N LEU A 308 1.63 1.44 15.65
CA LEU A 308 0.53 2.24 15.12
C LEU A 308 -0.09 3.09 16.23
N ARG A 309 -0.36 4.36 15.94
CA ARG A 309 -1.24 5.20 16.74
C ARG A 309 -2.66 5.11 16.20
N LEU A 310 -3.58 4.72 17.07
CA LEU A 310 -5.00 4.71 16.81
C LEU A 310 -5.64 5.98 17.38
N THR A 311 -6.30 6.78 16.54
CA THR A 311 -7.12 7.91 16.98
C THR A 311 -8.58 7.52 16.93
N TYR A 312 -9.28 7.70 18.05
CA TYR A 312 -10.67 7.27 18.22
C TYR A 312 -11.50 8.33 18.95
N THR A 313 -12.81 8.28 18.74
CA THR A 313 -13.78 9.23 19.29
C THR A 313 -14.90 8.51 20.07
N PRO A 314 -15.34 9.05 21.22
CA PRO A 314 -16.60 8.67 21.85
C PRO A 314 -17.81 9.36 21.22
N ASP A 315 -17.61 10.43 20.45
CA ASP A 315 -18.65 11.14 19.71
C ASP A 315 -18.93 10.35 18.43
N LEU A 316 -19.85 9.38 18.52
CA LEU A 316 -20.12 8.44 17.44
C LEU A 316 -20.55 9.16 16.16
N ARG A 317 -19.85 8.86 15.07
CA ARG A 317 -20.21 9.29 13.72
C ARG A 317 -21.46 8.58 13.23
N HIS A 318 -22.03 9.06 12.13
CA HIS A 318 -23.34 8.62 11.66
C HIS A 318 -23.40 7.12 11.35
N TYR A 319 -22.34 6.55 10.76
CA TYR A 319 -22.30 5.13 10.38
C TYR A 319 -21.20 4.36 11.08
N ASP A 320 -21.58 3.19 11.59
CA ASP A 320 -20.63 2.14 11.94
C ASP A 320 -20.01 1.57 10.66
N SER A 321 -18.68 1.58 10.54
CA SER A 321 -17.96 0.93 9.44
C SER A 321 -17.39 -0.43 9.85
N GLY A 322 -17.08 -1.24 8.84
CA GLY A 322 -16.39 -2.52 8.99
C GLY A 322 -15.35 -2.74 7.90
N THR A 323 -14.60 -3.83 8.05
CA THR A 323 -13.62 -4.30 7.07
C THR A 323 -14.05 -5.69 6.58
N LEU A 324 -14.10 -5.88 5.27
CA LEU A 324 -14.43 -7.14 4.61
C LEU A 324 -13.22 -7.61 3.82
N LEU A 325 -12.69 -8.79 4.16
CA LEU A 325 -11.63 -9.43 3.38
C LEU A 325 -12.24 -10.32 2.30
N VAL A 326 -11.92 -10.06 1.03
CA VAL A 326 -12.14 -10.99 -0.07
C VAL A 326 -10.80 -11.60 -0.45
N ALA A 327 -10.66 -12.92 -0.32
CA ALA A 327 -9.35 -13.54 -0.43
C ALA A 327 -9.36 -15.00 -0.89
N GLN A 328 -8.24 -15.40 -1.50
CA GLN A 328 -7.91 -16.81 -1.69
C GLN A 328 -7.45 -17.39 -0.34
N LEU A 329 -7.99 -18.54 0.04
CA LEU A 329 -7.55 -19.23 1.24
C LEU A 329 -6.07 -19.60 1.12
N THR A 330 -5.25 -19.08 2.02
CA THR A 330 -3.79 -19.26 2.04
C THR A 330 -3.35 -20.58 2.68
N SER A 331 -4.25 -21.29 3.36
CA SER A 331 -3.94 -22.54 4.06
C SER A 331 -4.27 -23.81 3.26
N GLY A 332 -3.68 -24.94 3.66
CA GLY A 332 -4.08 -26.27 3.18
C GLY A 332 -3.60 -26.66 1.78
N ARG A 333 -2.56 -26.02 1.23
CA ARG A 333 -1.96 -26.35 -0.10
C ARG A 333 -2.95 -26.25 -1.28
N ARG A 334 -3.89 -25.30 -1.24
CA ARG A 334 -4.89 -25.09 -2.30
C ARG A 334 -4.58 -23.92 -3.23
N HIS A 335 -3.72 -23.01 -2.78
CA HIS A 335 -3.15 -21.95 -3.59
C HIS A 335 -1.74 -22.38 -4.01
N ILE A 336 -1.54 -22.66 -5.29
CA ILE A 336 -0.30 -23.23 -5.83
C ILE A 336 0.05 -22.48 -7.10
N LEU A 337 1.26 -21.92 -7.13
CA LEU A 337 1.83 -21.22 -8.27
C LEU A 337 2.95 -22.08 -8.87
N PRO A 338 2.93 -22.33 -10.18
CA PRO A 338 4.00 -23.06 -10.83
C PRO A 338 5.32 -22.25 -10.83
N PRO A 339 6.49 -22.91 -10.82
CA PRO A 339 7.76 -22.24 -11.06
C PRO A 339 7.86 -21.76 -12.52
N HIS A 340 8.76 -20.80 -12.77
CA HIS A 340 9.10 -20.29 -14.10
C HIS A 340 7.94 -19.65 -14.89
N ALA A 341 6.85 -19.26 -14.22
CA ALA A 341 5.73 -18.62 -14.90
C ALA A 341 6.03 -17.14 -15.17
N ASN A 342 5.82 -16.71 -16.42
CA ASN A 342 5.87 -15.30 -16.78
C ASN A 342 4.67 -14.51 -16.24
N SER A 343 3.53 -15.18 -16.12
CA SER A 343 2.27 -14.69 -15.56
C SER A 343 1.46 -15.92 -15.12
N PHE A 344 0.81 -15.83 -13.96
CA PHE A 344 -0.14 -16.83 -13.48
C PHE A 344 -1.24 -16.13 -12.71
N LEU A 345 -2.50 -16.34 -13.10
CA LEU A 345 -3.65 -15.71 -12.46
C LEU A 345 -4.25 -16.64 -11.39
N THR A 346 -4.44 -16.11 -10.19
CA THR A 346 -5.33 -16.73 -9.18
C THR A 346 -6.52 -15.82 -8.93
N THR A 347 -7.65 -16.43 -8.63
CA THR A 347 -8.91 -15.75 -8.42
C THR A 347 -9.57 -16.24 -7.14
N ALA A 348 -10.16 -15.32 -6.39
CA ALA A 348 -11.05 -15.62 -5.29
C ALA A 348 -12.29 -14.74 -5.32
N THR A 349 -13.44 -15.30 -4.91
CA THR A 349 -14.75 -14.68 -5.14
C THR A 349 -15.57 -14.59 -3.85
N CYS A 350 -15.97 -13.39 -3.45
CA CYS A 350 -17.12 -13.24 -2.56
C CYS A 350 -18.39 -13.37 -3.38
N THR A 351 -19.05 -14.52 -3.26
CA THR A 351 -20.24 -14.81 -4.05
C THR A 351 -21.45 -14.01 -3.58
N SER A 352 -22.35 -13.69 -4.50
CA SER A 352 -23.60 -13.01 -4.24
C SER A 352 -24.41 -13.61 -3.09
N PRO A 353 -24.58 -14.96 -2.97
CA PRO A 353 -25.21 -15.55 -1.80
C PRO A 353 -24.47 -15.30 -0.48
N CYS A 354 -23.13 -15.34 -0.47
CA CYS A 354 -22.33 -15.10 0.73
C CYS A 354 -22.45 -13.65 1.19
N LEU A 355 -22.29 -12.71 0.26
CA LEU A 355 -22.39 -11.29 0.54
C LEU A 355 -23.81 -10.90 0.99
N THR A 356 -24.83 -11.38 0.27
CA THR A 356 -26.24 -11.13 0.60
C THR A 356 -26.62 -11.70 1.96
N ALA A 357 -26.13 -12.89 2.32
CA ALA A 357 -26.33 -13.45 3.65
C ALA A 357 -25.76 -12.53 4.75
N GLY A 358 -24.56 -11.98 4.54
CA GLY A 358 -23.96 -10.99 5.42
C GLY A 358 -24.79 -9.72 5.55
N MET A 359 -25.23 -9.15 4.44
CA MET A 359 -26.07 -7.95 4.43
C MET A 359 -27.41 -8.15 5.17
N ASN A 360 -28.06 -9.31 4.95
CA ASN A 360 -29.34 -9.66 5.58
C ASN A 360 -29.28 -9.67 7.12
N THR A 361 -28.13 -9.97 7.72
CA THR A 361 -27.97 -9.97 9.19
C THR A 361 -28.18 -8.61 9.84
N THR A 362 -28.06 -7.53 9.06
CA THR A 362 -28.23 -6.14 9.52
C THR A 362 -29.36 -5.42 8.82
N GLY A 363 -30.09 -6.11 7.92
CA GLY A 363 -31.20 -5.55 7.17
C GLY A 363 -30.80 -4.53 6.09
N THR A 364 -29.50 -4.41 5.78
CA THR A 364 -29.04 -3.59 4.65
C THR A 364 -29.14 -4.37 3.34
N ASN A 365 -29.27 -3.66 2.22
CA ASN A 365 -29.15 -4.20 0.86
C ASN A 365 -28.06 -3.47 0.06
N LYS A 366 -27.30 -2.59 0.71
CA LYS A 366 -26.29 -1.73 0.10
C LYS A 366 -25.14 -1.47 1.08
N LEU A 367 -23.92 -1.58 0.59
CA LEU A 367 -22.70 -1.13 1.24
C LEU A 367 -22.10 0.02 0.42
N ASN A 368 -21.58 1.03 1.12
CA ASN A 368 -20.79 2.11 0.56
C ASN A 368 -19.34 1.86 0.97
N VAL A 369 -18.49 1.66 -0.03
CA VAL A 369 -17.05 1.40 0.10
C VAL A 369 -16.31 2.71 -0.01
N PHE A 370 -15.48 3.02 0.97
CA PHE A 370 -14.72 4.26 1.02
C PHE A 370 -13.20 4.03 0.97
N GLY A 371 -12.73 2.79 1.05
CA GLY A 371 -11.32 2.50 0.85
C GLY A 371 -11.05 1.03 0.59
N ILE A 372 -9.97 0.73 -0.13
CA ILE A 372 -9.51 -0.64 -0.40
C ILE A 372 -8.00 -0.73 -0.23
N MET A 373 -7.52 -1.77 0.44
CA MET A 373 -6.11 -2.16 0.46
C MET A 373 -5.95 -3.50 -0.25
N LEU A 374 -5.09 -3.55 -1.27
CA LEU A 374 -4.74 -4.76 -2.00
C LEU A 374 -3.50 -5.38 -1.37
N HIS A 375 -3.45 -6.71 -1.26
CA HIS A 375 -2.35 -7.41 -0.63
C HIS A 375 -2.00 -8.72 -1.34
N GLY A 376 -0.70 -8.92 -1.51
CA GLY A 376 -0.02 -10.10 -2.06
C GLY A 376 1.48 -10.00 -1.75
N HIS A 377 2.24 -11.08 -1.96
CA HIS A 377 3.66 -11.15 -1.62
C HIS A 377 4.58 -10.91 -2.84
N LEU A 378 5.85 -11.37 -2.76
CA LEU A 378 6.94 -11.01 -3.68
C LEU A 378 6.69 -11.40 -5.14
N ALA A 379 5.91 -12.45 -5.41
CA ALA A 379 5.58 -12.87 -6.76
C ALA A 379 4.42 -12.08 -7.35
N ALA A 380 3.61 -11.38 -6.54
CA ALA A 380 2.50 -10.58 -7.04
C ALA A 380 3.03 -9.40 -7.89
N GLN A 381 2.47 -9.22 -9.08
CA GLN A 381 2.81 -8.15 -10.03
C GLN A 381 1.62 -7.25 -10.35
N GLY A 382 0.40 -7.73 -10.11
CA GLY A 382 -0.81 -6.93 -10.23
C GLY A 382 -1.97 -7.56 -9.51
N ILE A 383 -2.83 -6.74 -8.94
CA ILE A 383 -4.01 -7.15 -8.17
C ILE A 383 -5.21 -6.31 -8.59
N GLU A 384 -6.35 -6.95 -8.81
CA GLU A 384 -7.60 -6.30 -9.19
C GLU A 384 -8.76 -6.86 -8.36
N LEU A 385 -9.58 -5.97 -7.80
CA LEU A 385 -10.88 -6.32 -7.21
C LEU A 385 -12.00 -5.95 -8.19
N LYS A 386 -12.47 -6.94 -8.92
CA LYS A 386 -13.59 -6.83 -9.84
C LYS A 386 -14.93 -6.76 -9.11
N HIS A 387 -15.88 -6.06 -9.75
CA HIS A 387 -17.25 -5.91 -9.31
C HIS A 387 -18.18 -6.46 -10.38
N LEU A 388 -19.01 -7.43 -10.03
CA LEU A 388 -19.98 -8.01 -10.95
C LEU A 388 -21.40 -7.83 -10.42
N ARG A 389 -22.32 -7.49 -11.32
CA ARG A 389 -23.76 -7.40 -11.04
C ARG A 389 -24.51 -8.08 -12.16
N ASP A 390 -25.35 -9.06 -11.84
CA ASP A 390 -26.15 -9.80 -12.81
C ASP A 390 -25.30 -10.41 -13.96
N ASN A 391 -24.12 -10.94 -13.64
CA ASN A 391 -23.11 -11.45 -14.58
C ASN A 391 -22.51 -10.40 -15.55
N VAL A 392 -22.69 -9.12 -15.27
CA VAL A 392 -22.03 -8.02 -15.99
C VAL A 392 -20.90 -7.47 -15.13
N GLU A 393 -19.70 -7.39 -15.71
CA GLU A 393 -18.56 -6.74 -15.08
C GLU A 393 -18.75 -5.21 -15.09
N LEU A 394 -18.80 -4.62 -13.90
CA LEU A 394 -18.80 -3.18 -13.67
C LEU A 394 -17.34 -2.69 -13.57
N PRO A 395 -17.09 -1.35 -13.58
CA PRO A 395 -15.75 -0.84 -13.30
C PRO A 395 -15.19 -1.44 -12.00
N PRO A 396 -13.91 -1.84 -11.97
CA PRO A 396 -13.33 -2.48 -10.79
C PRO A 396 -13.36 -1.55 -9.57
N LEU A 397 -13.52 -2.15 -8.39
CA LEU A 397 -13.49 -1.39 -7.15
C LEU A 397 -12.07 -0.94 -6.81
N ALA A 398 -11.06 -1.74 -7.15
CA ALA A 398 -9.66 -1.36 -7.06
C ALA A 398 -8.85 -2.14 -8.10
N LYS A 399 -7.79 -1.54 -8.61
CA LYS A 399 -6.87 -2.16 -9.56
C LYS A 399 -5.49 -1.55 -9.39
N ASP A 400 -4.49 -2.41 -9.34
CA ASP A 400 -3.09 -2.05 -9.44
C ASP A 400 -2.39 -3.04 -10.38
N ALA A 401 -2.16 -2.62 -11.62
CA ALA A 401 -1.47 -3.44 -12.62
C ALA A 401 0.05 -3.43 -12.47
N SER A 402 0.59 -2.57 -11.61
CA SER A 402 2.03 -2.44 -11.32
C SER A 402 2.27 -2.53 -9.81
N TYR A 403 1.51 -3.42 -9.17
CA TYR A 403 1.55 -3.66 -7.74
C TYR A 403 2.99 -3.92 -7.28
N ASP A 404 3.39 -3.21 -6.23
CA ASP A 404 4.69 -3.38 -5.60
C ASP A 404 4.48 -3.90 -4.18
N PHE A 405 5.03 -5.08 -3.91
CA PHE A 405 5.04 -5.65 -2.56
C PHE A 405 5.57 -4.65 -1.52
N ASN A 406 6.59 -3.86 -1.89
CA ASN A 406 7.21 -2.88 -1.01
C ASN A 406 6.47 -1.52 -0.99
N TYR A 407 5.24 -1.45 -1.49
CA TYR A 407 4.38 -0.28 -1.39
C TYR A 407 2.91 -0.70 -1.40
N GLN A 408 2.30 -0.76 -0.21
CA GLN A 408 0.90 -1.15 -0.08
C GLN A 408 0.16 -0.12 0.77
N GLU A 409 -0.55 0.75 0.09
CA GLU A 409 -1.33 1.80 0.73
C GLU A 409 -2.82 1.46 0.69
N THR A 410 -3.53 1.82 1.77
CA THR A 410 -5.00 1.81 1.72
C THR A 410 -5.46 2.96 0.84
N ARG A 411 -6.01 2.62 -0.32
CA ARG A 411 -6.54 3.61 -1.28
C ARG A 411 -7.91 4.06 -0.81
N MET A 412 -7.95 5.21 -0.14
CA MET A 412 -9.19 5.89 0.21
C MET A 412 -9.82 6.51 -1.04
N PHE A 413 -11.14 6.46 -1.18
CA PHE A 413 -11.83 7.01 -2.34
C PHE A 413 -12.36 8.41 -2.07
N SER A 414 -12.15 9.32 -3.02
CA SER A 414 -12.81 10.63 -3.02
C SER A 414 -14.32 10.51 -3.22
N THR A 415 -14.76 9.51 -3.99
CA THR A 415 -16.17 9.15 -4.19
C THR A 415 -16.39 7.70 -3.83
N GLU A 416 -17.30 7.47 -2.88
CA GLU A 416 -17.62 6.13 -2.40
C GLU A 416 -18.23 5.25 -3.49
N LYS A 417 -17.86 3.97 -3.49
CA LYS A 417 -18.35 2.96 -4.45
C LYS A 417 -19.44 2.11 -3.81
N ASN A 418 -20.44 1.71 -4.58
CA ASN A 418 -21.62 1.02 -4.05
C ASN A 418 -21.60 -0.46 -4.38
N ILE A 419 -21.77 -1.32 -3.37
CA ILE A 419 -21.99 -2.75 -3.54
C ILE A 419 -23.41 -3.06 -3.05
N ASN A 420 -24.21 -3.74 -3.87
CA ASN A 420 -25.58 -4.11 -3.55
C ASN A 420 -25.68 -5.59 -3.19
N ALA A 421 -26.73 -5.95 -2.44
CA ALA A 421 -27.15 -7.33 -2.34
C ALA A 421 -27.42 -7.87 -3.75
N GLY A 422 -26.91 -9.06 -4.06
CA GLY A 422 -26.93 -9.62 -5.42
C GLY A 422 -25.60 -9.52 -6.17
N ASP A 423 -24.67 -8.65 -5.76
CA ASP A 423 -23.37 -8.48 -6.44
C ASP A 423 -22.37 -9.58 -6.07
N ASP A 424 -21.45 -9.89 -6.99
CA ASP A 424 -20.26 -10.71 -6.74
C ASP A 424 -19.01 -9.81 -6.74
N LEU A 425 -18.07 -10.11 -5.85
CA LEU A 425 -16.77 -9.45 -5.80
C LEU A 425 -15.69 -10.48 -6.10
N GLN A 426 -14.72 -10.14 -6.92
CA GLN A 426 -13.69 -11.08 -7.33
C GLN A 426 -12.31 -10.44 -7.27
N VAL A 427 -11.47 -10.91 -6.36
CA VAL A 427 -10.04 -10.53 -6.34
C VAL A 427 -9.27 -11.43 -7.30
N ILE A 428 -8.47 -10.81 -8.16
CA ILE A 428 -7.61 -11.47 -9.13
C ILE A 428 -6.19 -10.99 -8.91
N CYS A 429 -5.27 -11.93 -8.71
CA CYS A 429 -3.85 -11.64 -8.55
C CYS A 429 -3.07 -12.27 -9.69
N ASN A 430 -2.23 -11.47 -10.33
CA ASN A 430 -1.28 -11.89 -11.34
C ASN A 430 0.10 -12.04 -10.70
N TYR A 431 0.67 -13.24 -10.81
CA TYR A 431 1.98 -13.55 -10.27
C TYR A 431 3.03 -13.79 -11.35
N GLN A 432 4.27 -13.50 -11.01
CA GLN A 432 5.45 -13.88 -11.78
C GLN A 432 6.41 -14.70 -10.92
N THR A 433 6.80 -15.87 -11.40
CA THR A 433 7.67 -16.82 -10.68
C THR A 433 8.87 -17.26 -11.55
N ARG A 434 9.29 -16.43 -12.51
CA ARG A 434 10.38 -16.71 -13.47
C ARG A 434 11.67 -17.20 -12.78
N ASP A 435 12.00 -16.57 -11.67
CA ASP A 435 13.19 -16.81 -10.83
C ASP A 435 13.04 -18.01 -9.87
N LYS A 436 11.83 -18.52 -9.66
CA LYS A 436 11.56 -19.62 -8.73
C LYS A 436 11.76 -20.96 -9.42
N SER A 437 12.57 -21.82 -8.80
CA SER A 437 12.81 -23.21 -9.27
C SER A 437 11.87 -24.26 -8.67
N LYS A 438 11.07 -23.86 -7.67
CA LYS A 438 10.07 -24.70 -6.99
C LYS A 438 8.71 -24.02 -7.03
N ILE A 439 7.66 -24.80 -6.79
CA ILE A 439 6.31 -24.26 -6.60
C ILE A 439 6.30 -23.24 -5.46
N THR A 440 5.54 -22.18 -5.64
CA THR A 440 5.20 -21.24 -4.57
C THR A 440 3.82 -21.62 -4.06
N LEU A 441 3.68 -21.78 -2.74
CA LEU A 441 2.41 -22.11 -2.11
C LEU A 441 1.78 -20.86 -1.49
N GLY A 442 0.46 -20.88 -1.34
CA GLY A 442 -0.21 -19.95 -0.44
C GLY A 442 0.32 -20.08 0.98
N GLY A 443 0.45 -18.96 1.68
CA GLY A 443 0.93 -18.94 3.04
C GLY A 443 1.37 -17.56 3.50
N LEU A 444 1.92 -17.50 4.71
CA LEU A 444 2.11 -16.27 5.45
C LEU A 444 3.46 -15.61 5.20
N THR A 445 4.50 -16.37 4.83
CA THR A 445 5.84 -15.80 4.61
C THR A 445 5.93 -15.07 3.26
N THR A 446 6.85 -14.11 3.14
CA THR A 446 7.11 -13.36 1.89
C THR A 446 7.44 -14.22 0.66
N THR A 447 7.95 -15.43 0.88
CA THR A 447 8.29 -16.40 -0.18
C THR A 447 7.13 -17.34 -0.55
N GLN A 448 6.07 -17.34 0.25
CA GLN A 448 4.75 -17.88 -0.07
C GLN A 448 3.87 -16.75 -0.63
N GLU A 449 2.61 -17.04 -0.97
CA GLU A 449 1.74 -16.05 -1.60
C GLU A 449 0.35 -15.86 -0.96
N MET A 450 -0.18 -14.66 -1.18
CA MET A 450 -1.51 -14.23 -0.77
C MET A 450 -2.22 -13.53 -1.94
N CYS A 451 -3.55 -13.61 -1.97
CA CYS A 451 -4.37 -12.86 -2.92
C CYS A 451 -5.56 -12.25 -2.20
N GLU A 452 -5.44 -10.98 -1.83
CA GLU A 452 -6.31 -10.37 -0.83
C GLU A 452 -6.73 -8.95 -1.21
N ALA A 453 -7.98 -8.62 -0.89
CA ALA A 453 -8.50 -7.26 -0.92
C ALA A 453 -9.26 -6.97 0.38
N PHE A 454 -8.76 -6.03 1.16
CA PHE A 454 -9.41 -5.50 2.35
C PHE A 454 -10.29 -4.32 1.97
N ILE A 455 -11.60 -4.46 2.15
CA ILE A 455 -12.61 -3.48 1.76
C ILE A 455 -13.10 -2.76 3.01
N TYR A 456 -12.92 -1.45 3.08
CA TYR A 456 -13.45 -0.59 4.13
C TYR A 456 -14.82 -0.04 3.68
N TYR A 457 -15.87 -0.33 4.46
CA TYR A 457 -17.25 -0.05 4.05
C TYR A 457 -18.17 0.31 5.22
N TYR A 458 -19.35 0.85 4.89
CA TYR A 458 -20.47 1.02 5.81
C TYR A 458 -21.82 0.85 5.09
N PRO A 459 -22.93 0.57 5.81
CA PRO A 459 -22.99 0.23 7.22
C PRO A 459 -22.34 -1.14 7.50
N LYS A 460 -21.77 -1.29 8.69
CA LYS A 460 -21.14 -2.53 9.16
C LYS A 460 -22.11 -3.72 9.03
N ILE A 461 -21.63 -4.83 8.47
CA ILE A 461 -22.32 -6.13 8.48
C ILE A 461 -21.57 -7.13 9.37
N THR A 462 -22.15 -8.30 9.61
CA THR A 462 -21.53 -9.34 10.45
C THR A 462 -20.42 -10.11 9.73
N THR A 463 -20.47 -10.18 8.39
CA THR A 463 -19.46 -10.85 7.59
C THR A 463 -18.17 -10.03 7.56
N SER A 464 -17.07 -10.63 8.02
CA SER A 464 -15.72 -10.05 7.93
C SER A 464 -14.85 -10.71 6.85
N TYR A 465 -15.25 -11.87 6.33
CA TYR A 465 -14.49 -12.61 5.32
C TYR A 465 -15.39 -13.24 4.27
N CYS A 466 -14.93 -13.19 3.02
CA CYS A 466 -15.31 -14.09 1.96
C CYS A 466 -14.04 -14.79 1.45
N LEU A 467 -13.82 -16.02 1.91
CA LEU A 467 -12.67 -16.83 1.52
C LEU A 467 -13.13 -17.92 0.56
N THR A 468 -12.42 -18.06 -0.56
CA THR A 468 -12.61 -19.19 -1.48
C THR A 468 -11.32 -19.95 -1.67
N SER A 469 -11.43 -21.19 -2.13
CA SER A 469 -10.28 -22.02 -2.53
C SER A 469 -10.75 -23.10 -3.50
N PRO A 470 -9.89 -23.60 -4.40
CA PRO A 470 -10.18 -24.81 -5.15
C PRO A 470 -10.58 -25.96 -4.21
N LEU A 471 -11.51 -26.81 -4.67
CA LEU A 471 -11.82 -28.05 -3.96
C LEU A 471 -10.58 -28.94 -3.96
N MET A 472 -10.26 -29.53 -2.80
CA MET A 472 -9.07 -30.37 -2.67
C MET A 472 -9.10 -31.55 -3.65
N THR A 473 -10.29 -32.14 -3.88
CA THR A 473 -10.47 -33.21 -4.87
C THR A 473 -10.03 -32.78 -6.27
N SER A 474 -10.45 -31.59 -6.72
CA SER A 474 -10.03 -31.04 -8.01
C SER A 474 -8.54 -30.76 -8.08
N VAL A 475 -7.91 -30.36 -6.97
CA VAL A 475 -6.45 -30.18 -6.90
C VAL A 475 -5.74 -31.53 -7.02
N LEU A 476 -6.19 -32.55 -6.31
CA LEU A 476 -5.61 -33.91 -6.37
C LEU A 476 -5.75 -34.52 -7.77
N GLU A 477 -6.94 -34.41 -8.37
CA GLU A 477 -7.21 -34.85 -9.75
C GLU A 477 -6.29 -34.14 -10.75
N TYR A 478 -6.08 -32.83 -10.62
CA TYR A 478 -5.16 -32.08 -11.48
C TYR A 478 -3.73 -32.62 -11.44
N PHE A 479 -3.26 -33.06 -10.26
CA PHE A 479 -1.95 -33.68 -10.09
C PHE A 479 -1.93 -35.19 -10.37
N GLY A 480 -3.04 -35.78 -10.80
CA GLY A 480 -3.14 -37.22 -11.07
C GLY A 480 -3.04 -38.08 -9.81
N ILE A 481 -3.42 -37.53 -8.65
CA ILE A 481 -3.47 -38.27 -7.38
C ILE A 481 -4.88 -38.84 -7.24
N GLU A 482 -5.05 -40.11 -7.58
CA GLU A 482 -6.24 -40.90 -7.20
C GLU A 482 -6.14 -41.19 -5.68
N GLU A 483 -7.26 -41.11 -4.97
CA GLU A 483 -7.39 -41.11 -3.49
C GLU A 483 -6.28 -41.86 -2.73
N THR A 484 -5.72 -41.19 -1.71
CA THR A 484 -4.89 -41.86 -0.70
C THR A 484 -5.81 -42.45 0.37
N GLU A 485 -5.64 -43.74 0.67
CA GLU A 485 -6.34 -44.44 1.78
C GLU A 485 -6.29 -43.69 3.12
#